data_AF-A0A0N4XJ52-F1
#
_entry.id   AF-A0A0N4XJ52-F1
#
_cell.length_a   1.000
_cell.length_b   1.000
_cell.length_c   1.000
_cell.angle_alpha   90.00
_cell.angle_beta   90.00
_cell.angle_gamma   90.00
#
_symmetry.space_group_name_H-M   'P 1'
#
loop_
_entity.id
_entity.type
_entity.pdbx_description
1 polymer ?
#
loop_
_entity_poly.entity_id
_entity_poly.type
_entity_poly.pdbx_seq_one_letter_code
_entity_poly.pdbx_strand_id
1 'polypeptide(L)'
;MRNAGSLLWQQNVPTDFDRPWDLRGTFSFFKMLERHQTYCEKMLDDQRFLQHLSSQRTDVVVLDHFLQECMGGLTYLLNTSVVQFSNWPIADGYITSLNVPANPSAVPKTGTPFTGLGMTFGERVTNCLFHSVIVITRYIQVLPGDFERANGDF
;
A
#
# COMPACT_ATOMS: atom_id res chain seq x y z
N MET A 1 -24.08 -19.88 2.74
CA MET A 1 -22.72 -19.58 2.24
C MET A 1 -22.64 -18.31 1.37
N ARG A 2 -23.62 -18.00 0.50
CA ARG A 2 -23.61 -16.75 -0.31
C ARG A 2 -23.49 -15.44 0.50
N ASN A 3 -24.12 -15.34 1.66
CA ASN A 3 -24.11 -14.11 2.48
C ASN A 3 -22.83 -13.91 3.33
N ALA A 4 -22.11 -14.98 3.66
CA ALA A 4 -20.86 -14.88 4.42
C ALA A 4 -19.69 -14.44 3.52
N GLY A 5 -19.67 -14.92 2.27
CA GLY A 5 -18.69 -14.47 1.28
C GLY A 5 -18.85 -12.99 0.93
N SER A 6 -20.08 -12.46 0.85
CA SER A 6 -20.29 -11.04 0.56
C SER A 6 -19.83 -10.11 1.68
N LEU A 7 -19.91 -10.55 2.95
CA LEU A 7 -19.41 -9.81 4.12
C LEU A 7 -17.88 -9.78 4.16
N LEU A 8 -17.21 -10.84 3.69
CA LEU A 8 -15.75 -10.92 3.62
C LEU A 8 -15.14 -9.81 2.73
N TRP A 9 -15.87 -9.41 1.69
CA TRP A 9 -15.45 -8.36 0.75
C TRP A 9 -15.93 -6.95 1.15
N GLN A 10 -16.92 -6.83 2.03
CA GLN A 10 -17.42 -5.52 2.49
C GLN A 10 -16.45 -4.79 3.44
N GLN A 11 -15.44 -5.48 3.99
CA GLN A 11 -14.57 -4.90 5.01
C GLN A 11 -13.18 -4.50 4.52
N ASN A 12 -12.73 -4.98 3.36
CA ASN A 12 -11.30 -4.97 3.03
C ASN A 12 -10.93 -4.12 1.80
N VAL A 13 -11.88 -3.77 0.93
CA VAL A 13 -11.59 -3.02 -0.30
C VAL A 13 -12.51 -1.80 -0.38
N PRO A 14 -11.99 -0.57 -0.34
CA PRO A 14 -12.80 0.65 -0.32
C PRO A 14 -13.50 0.96 -1.66
N THR A 15 -13.11 0.28 -2.74
CA THR A 15 -13.66 0.47 -4.08
C THR A 15 -14.00 -0.88 -4.72
N ASP A 16 -15.27 -1.06 -5.03
CA ASP A 16 -15.79 -2.20 -5.80
C ASP A 16 -16.62 -1.61 -6.96
N PHE A 17 -16.33 -2.03 -8.19
CA PHE A 17 -17.02 -1.52 -9.39
C PHE A 17 -18.38 -2.20 -9.60
N ASP A 18 -18.64 -3.31 -8.92
CA ASP A 18 -19.91 -4.04 -8.99
C ASP A 18 -20.90 -3.57 -7.90
N ARG A 19 -20.49 -2.63 -7.04
CA ARG A 19 -21.29 -2.16 -5.90
C ARG A 19 -21.23 -0.64 -5.74
N PRO A 20 -22.27 -0.01 -5.17
CA PRO A 20 -22.19 1.40 -4.80
C PRO A 20 -21.06 1.62 -3.78
N TRP A 21 -20.36 2.74 -3.93
CA TRP A 21 -19.15 3.06 -3.16
C TRP A 21 -19.43 3.02 -1.65
N ASP A 22 -18.73 2.14 -0.93
CA ASP A 22 -18.81 2.07 0.52
C ASP A 22 -17.97 3.21 1.15
N LEU A 23 -18.64 4.32 1.43
CA LEU A 23 -18.04 5.48 2.10
C LEU A 23 -17.51 5.14 3.51
N ARG A 24 -18.12 4.16 4.19
CA ARG A 24 -17.68 3.73 5.52
C ARG A 24 -16.41 2.89 5.42
N GLY A 25 -16.35 1.99 4.44
CA GLY A 25 -15.14 1.23 4.11
C GLY A 25 -13.99 2.17 3.73
N THR A 26 -14.28 3.17 2.89
CA THR A 26 -13.31 4.21 2.50
C THR A 26 -12.80 5.00 3.71
N PHE A 27 -13.68 5.48 4.58
CA PHE A 27 -13.26 6.18 5.81
C PHE A 27 -12.42 5.30 6.74
N SER A 28 -12.81 4.03 6.90
CA SER A 28 -12.09 3.07 7.73
C SER A 28 -10.69 2.79 7.18
N PHE A 29 -10.56 2.68 5.85
CA PHE A 29 -9.29 2.51 5.16
C PHE A 29 -8.36 3.72 5.37
N PHE A 30 -8.87 4.95 5.20
CA PHE A 30 -8.07 6.15 5.49
C PHE A 30 -7.63 6.22 6.96
N LYS A 31 -8.52 5.91 7.90
CA LYS A 31 -8.18 5.85 9.33
C LYS A 31 -7.15 4.77 9.64
N MET A 32 -7.19 3.65 8.94
CA MET A 32 -6.19 2.58 9.06
C MET A 32 -4.82 3.07 8.57
N LEU A 33 -4.76 3.74 7.41
CA LEU A 33 -3.52 4.31 6.86
C LEU A 33 -2.91 5.36 7.79
N GLU A 34 -3.72 6.31 8.27
CA GLU A 34 -3.29 7.36 9.21
C GLU A 34 -2.67 6.73 10.47
N ARG A 35 -3.36 5.75 11.08
CA ARG A 35 -2.84 5.04 12.25
C ARG A 35 -1.56 4.28 11.93
N HIS A 36 -1.50 3.61 10.79
CA HIS A 36 -0.31 2.87 10.37
C HIS A 36 0.92 3.79 10.30
N GLN A 37 0.77 4.98 9.71
CA GLN A 37 1.83 5.99 9.67
C GLN A 37 2.24 6.47 11.07
N THR A 38 1.28 6.84 11.93
CA THR A 38 1.60 7.31 13.30
C THR A 38 2.32 6.24 14.13
N TYR A 39 1.89 4.98 14.03
CA TYR A 39 2.56 3.89 14.77
C TYR A 39 3.91 3.52 14.18
N CYS A 40 4.08 3.68 12.87
CA CYS A 40 5.38 3.53 12.22
C CYS A 40 6.42 4.48 12.82
N GLU A 41 6.09 5.78 12.88
CA GLU A 41 6.99 6.81 13.43
C GLU A 41 7.34 6.51 14.89
N LYS A 42 6.33 6.21 15.72
CA LYS A 42 6.55 5.83 17.12
C LYS A 42 7.42 4.59 17.29
N MET A 43 7.30 3.61 16.41
CA MET A 43 8.13 2.40 16.44
C MET A 43 9.58 2.71 16.06
N LEU A 44 9.80 3.58 15.06
CA LEU A 44 11.14 4.01 14.64
C LEU A 44 11.82 4.91 15.67
N ASP A 45 11.06 5.69 16.43
CA ASP A 45 11.59 6.55 17.49
C ASP A 45 11.89 5.79 18.81
N ASP A 46 11.32 4.59 18.99
CA ASP A 46 11.52 3.80 20.21
C ASP A 46 12.92 3.14 20.25
N GLN A 47 13.83 3.79 20.96
CA GLN A 47 15.20 3.30 21.16
C GLN A 47 15.26 1.94 21.86
N ARG A 48 14.30 1.60 22.74
CA ARG A 48 14.30 0.30 23.44
C ARG A 48 13.99 -0.81 22.44
N PHE A 49 13.04 -0.56 21.56
CA PHE A 49 12.69 -1.48 20.49
C PHE A 49 13.88 -1.69 19.54
N LEU A 50 14.52 -0.62 19.07
CA LEU A 50 15.68 -0.71 18.18
C LEU A 50 16.87 -1.45 18.82
N GLN A 51 17.15 -1.18 20.10
CA GLN A 51 18.20 -1.88 20.84
C GLN A 51 17.87 -3.37 21.01
N HIS A 52 16.62 -3.70 21.33
CA HIS A 52 16.18 -5.08 21.42
C HIS A 52 16.33 -5.79 20.07
N LEU A 53 15.87 -5.18 18.99
CA LEU A 53 15.95 -5.74 17.64
C LEU A 53 17.41 -5.96 17.22
N SER A 54 18.29 -5.00 17.49
CA SER A 54 19.73 -5.08 17.18
C SER A 54 20.46 -6.13 18.02
N SER A 55 19.94 -6.46 19.21
CA SER A 55 20.49 -7.53 20.06
C SER A 55 20.14 -8.93 19.56
N GLN A 56 19.08 -9.05 18.73
CA GLN A 56 18.69 -10.32 18.13
C GLN A 56 19.56 -10.64 16.92
N ARG A 57 19.98 -11.90 16.78
CA ARG A 57 20.55 -12.40 15.53
C ARG A 57 19.42 -12.85 14.62
N THR A 58 19.10 -12.03 13.64
CA THR A 58 18.05 -12.31 12.66
C THR A 58 18.68 -12.73 11.33
N ASP A 59 18.48 -13.97 10.92
CA ASP A 59 19.02 -14.49 9.65
C ASP A 59 18.14 -14.13 8.43
N VAL A 60 16.83 -14.00 8.65
CA VAL A 60 15.85 -13.63 7.62
C VAL A 60 14.67 -12.90 8.23
N VAL A 61 14.20 -11.85 7.54
CA VAL A 61 12.92 -11.19 7.84
C VAL A 61 11.90 -11.57 6.78
N VAL A 62 10.73 -11.99 7.21
CA VAL A 62 9.60 -12.30 6.32
C VAL A 62 8.51 -11.27 6.58
N LEU A 63 8.11 -10.51 5.56
CA LEU A 63 7.12 -9.45 5.69
C LEU A 63 6.08 -9.52 4.57
N ASP A 64 4.83 -9.21 4.92
CA ASP A 64 3.79 -8.93 3.93
C ASP A 64 4.08 -7.57 3.30
N HIS A 65 4.08 -7.46 1.98
CA HIS A 65 4.38 -6.20 1.30
C HIS A 65 3.19 -5.23 1.28
N PHE A 66 1.96 -5.68 1.59
CA PHE A 66 0.79 -4.81 1.60
C PHE A 66 0.79 -3.88 2.83
N LEU A 67 1.00 -2.57 2.62
CA LEU A 67 0.95 -1.54 3.68
C LEU A 67 1.90 -1.84 4.86
N GLN A 68 3.15 -2.21 4.56
CA GLN A 68 4.19 -2.50 5.56
C GLN A 68 5.52 -1.84 5.17
N GLU A 69 5.47 -0.73 4.44
CA GLU A 69 6.64 0.02 3.98
C GLU A 69 7.55 0.41 5.16
N CYS A 70 6.95 0.70 6.32
CA CYS A 70 7.65 0.96 7.57
C CYS A 70 8.54 -0.19 8.03
N MET A 71 8.01 -1.42 8.01
CA MET A 71 8.76 -2.62 8.39
C MET A 71 9.87 -2.88 7.37
N GLY A 72 9.63 -2.58 6.10
CA GLY A 72 10.67 -2.55 5.07
C GLY A 72 11.83 -1.62 5.44
N GLY A 73 11.55 -0.40 5.88
CA GLY A 73 12.57 0.52 6.40
C GLY A 73 13.33 -0.03 7.61
N LEU A 74 12.63 -0.67 8.54
CA LEU A 74 13.25 -1.30 9.71
C LEU A 74 14.19 -2.46 9.32
N THR A 75 13.83 -3.25 8.31
CA THR A 75 14.68 -4.37 7.87
C THR A 75 16.04 -3.93 7.35
N TYR A 76 16.13 -2.71 6.80
CA TYR A 76 17.40 -2.13 6.40
C TYR A 76 18.37 -1.98 7.58
N LEU A 77 17.86 -1.65 8.77
CA LEU A 77 18.67 -1.51 9.99
C LEU A 77 19.20 -2.85 10.51
N LEU A 78 18.52 -3.96 10.20
CA LEU A 78 18.93 -5.31 10.61
C LEU A 78 20.01 -5.92 9.71
N ASN A 79 20.31 -5.31 8.57
CA ASN A 79 21.31 -5.79 7.60
C ASN A 79 21.18 -7.30 7.29
N THR A 80 19.93 -7.75 7.10
CA THR A 80 19.58 -9.17 6.94
C THR A 80 18.77 -9.39 5.66
N SER A 81 18.64 -10.65 5.25
CA SER A 81 17.88 -10.99 4.04
C SER A 81 16.39 -10.80 4.28
N VAL A 82 15.70 -10.20 3.31
CA VAL A 82 14.27 -9.90 3.41
C VAL A 82 13.49 -10.68 2.36
N VAL A 83 12.52 -11.46 2.81
CA VAL A 83 11.55 -12.14 1.95
C VAL A 83 10.23 -11.41 2.07
N GLN A 84 9.85 -10.76 0.98
CA GLN A 84 8.57 -10.07 0.88
C GLN A 84 7.57 -11.00 0.21
N PHE A 85 6.47 -11.31 0.89
CA PHE A 85 5.36 -12.04 0.30
C PHE A 85 4.13 -11.13 0.23
N SER A 86 3.13 -11.52 -0.55
CA SER A 86 1.88 -10.79 -0.66
C SER A 86 0.74 -11.78 -0.57
N ASN A 87 -0.20 -11.53 0.34
CA ASN A 87 -1.50 -12.20 0.30
C ASN A 87 -2.47 -11.54 -0.69
N TRP A 88 -2.09 -10.38 -1.24
CA TRP A 88 -2.88 -9.58 -2.17
C TRP A 88 -2.35 -9.73 -3.61
N PRO A 89 -3.22 -9.67 -4.63
CA PRO A 89 -2.77 -9.62 -6.03
C PRO A 89 -1.75 -8.48 -6.23
N ILE A 90 -0.82 -8.66 -7.16
CA ILE A 90 0.19 -7.64 -7.48
C ILE A 90 -0.53 -6.35 -7.89
N ALA A 91 -0.52 -5.38 -6.98
CA ALA A 91 -1.09 -4.06 -7.18
C ALA A 91 -0.03 -3.08 -7.71
N ASP A 92 -0.47 -1.90 -8.10
CA ASP A 92 0.40 -0.81 -8.54
C ASP A 92 1.39 -0.38 -7.46
N GLY A 93 1.16 -0.71 -6.17
CA GLY A 93 2.11 -0.49 -5.06
C GLY A 93 3.40 -1.24 -5.30
N TYR A 94 3.26 -2.55 -5.37
CA TYR A 94 4.31 -3.52 -5.66
C TYR A 94 5.09 -3.17 -6.92
N ILE A 95 4.38 -2.85 -8.01
CA ILE A 95 5.01 -2.52 -9.29
C ILE A 95 5.93 -1.31 -9.14
N THR A 96 5.49 -0.26 -8.43
CA THR A 96 6.32 0.92 -8.16
C THR A 96 7.49 0.58 -7.24
N SER A 97 7.26 -0.15 -6.14
CA SER A 97 8.29 -0.52 -5.17
C SER A 97 9.39 -1.42 -5.76
N LEU A 98 9.01 -2.31 -6.69
CA LEU A 98 9.92 -3.20 -7.40
C LEU A 98 10.53 -2.55 -8.66
N ASN A 99 10.22 -1.26 -8.90
CA ASN A 99 10.68 -0.50 -10.05
C ASN A 99 10.37 -1.19 -11.40
N VAL A 100 9.21 -1.84 -11.48
CA VAL A 100 8.75 -2.55 -12.68
C VAL A 100 8.05 -1.55 -13.61
N PRO A 101 8.47 -1.41 -14.88
CA PRO A 101 7.83 -0.50 -15.80
C PRO A 101 6.44 -1.02 -16.20
N ALA A 102 5.38 -0.37 -15.69
CA ALA A 102 3.99 -0.71 -16.02
C ALA A 102 3.25 0.48 -16.65
N ASN A 103 3.39 0.61 -17.97
CA ASN A 103 2.74 1.67 -18.73
C ASN A 103 1.20 1.50 -18.68
N PRO A 104 0.42 2.52 -18.24
CA PRO A 104 -1.04 2.42 -18.16
C PRO A 104 -1.73 2.23 -19.52
N SER A 105 -1.06 2.53 -20.62
CA SER A 105 -1.62 2.24 -21.94
C SER A 105 -1.62 0.73 -22.24
N ALA A 106 -0.76 -0.08 -21.62
CA ALA A 106 -0.59 -1.50 -21.94
C ALA A 106 -0.85 -2.44 -20.76
N VAL A 107 -0.70 -1.96 -19.53
CA VAL A 107 -0.84 -2.75 -18.31
C VAL A 107 -2.07 -2.28 -17.54
N PRO A 108 -3.07 -3.16 -17.32
CA PRO A 108 -4.21 -2.88 -16.46
C PRO A 108 -3.80 -2.39 -15.07
N LYS A 109 -4.52 -1.41 -14.54
CA LYS A 109 -4.28 -0.84 -13.22
C LYS A 109 -5.17 -1.51 -12.19
N THR A 110 -4.63 -1.58 -10.97
CA THR A 110 -5.30 -2.16 -9.80
C THR A 110 -6.66 -1.53 -9.63
N GLY A 111 -7.69 -2.35 -9.38
CA GLY A 111 -9.07 -1.89 -9.26
C GLY A 111 -9.80 -1.85 -10.60
N THR A 112 -9.14 -1.67 -11.74
CA THR A 112 -9.84 -1.75 -13.02
C THR A 112 -10.24 -3.20 -13.36
N PRO A 113 -11.38 -3.43 -14.04
CA PRO A 113 -11.80 -4.76 -14.45
C PRO A 113 -11.06 -5.27 -15.72
N PHE A 114 -10.00 -4.57 -16.16
CA PHE A 114 -9.31 -4.84 -17.42
C PHE A 114 -8.30 -5.98 -17.30
N THR A 115 -8.01 -6.65 -18.42
CA THR A 115 -7.07 -7.78 -18.47
C THR A 115 -5.84 -7.47 -19.32
N GLY A 116 -4.72 -8.15 -19.04
CA GLY A 116 -3.48 -7.99 -19.78
C GLY A 116 -3.52 -8.59 -21.20
N LEU A 117 -4.58 -9.30 -21.56
CA LEU A 117 -4.74 -9.95 -22.88
C LEU A 117 -5.10 -8.94 -23.99
N GLY A 118 -5.48 -7.72 -23.61
CA GLY A 118 -5.76 -6.64 -24.53
C GLY A 118 -6.73 -5.64 -23.94
N MET A 119 -6.47 -4.36 -24.17
CA MET A 119 -7.39 -3.26 -23.88
C MET A 119 -7.70 -2.53 -25.19
N THR A 120 -8.97 -2.19 -25.39
CA THR A 120 -9.43 -1.26 -26.43
C THR A 120 -8.93 0.15 -26.14
N PHE A 121 -9.01 1.05 -27.12
CA PHE A 121 -8.59 2.45 -26.93
C PHE A 121 -9.32 3.13 -25.76
N GLY A 122 -10.64 2.94 -25.64
CA GLY A 122 -11.43 3.51 -24.56
C GLY A 122 -11.01 2.99 -23.19
N GLU A 123 -10.79 1.67 -23.07
CA GLU A 123 -10.31 1.06 -21.83
C GLU A 123 -8.92 1.57 -21.45
N ARG A 124 -8.02 1.78 -22.42
CA ARG A 124 -6.69 2.37 -22.17
C ARG A 124 -6.79 3.80 -21.65
N VAL A 125 -7.71 4.61 -22.17
CA VAL A 125 -7.97 5.96 -21.67
C VAL A 125 -8.48 5.90 -20.23
N THR A 126 -9.48 5.07 -19.93
CA THR A 126 -9.99 4.89 -18.57
C THR A 126 -8.90 4.38 -17.63
N ASN A 127 -8.10 3.42 -18.07
CA ASN A 127 -6.99 2.86 -17.29
C ASN A 127 -5.92 3.92 -16.99
N CYS A 128 -5.63 4.80 -17.95
CA CYS A 128 -4.72 5.93 -17.75
C CYS A 128 -5.28 6.97 -16.77
N LEU A 129 -6.57 7.29 -16.85
CA LEU A 129 -7.23 8.18 -15.88
C LEU A 129 -7.16 7.60 -14.47
N PHE A 130 -7.43 6.29 -14.33
CA PHE A 130 -7.35 5.62 -13.04
C PHE A 130 -5.90 5.59 -12.50
N HIS A 131 -4.92 5.37 -13.38
CA HIS A 131 -3.51 5.48 -13.01
C HIS A 131 -3.16 6.87 -12.47
N SER A 132 -3.61 7.94 -13.13
CA SER A 132 -3.39 9.30 -12.67
C SER A 132 -3.98 9.55 -11.29
N VAL A 133 -5.18 9.03 -11.01
CA VAL A 133 -5.78 9.11 -9.66
C VAL A 133 -4.91 8.39 -8.64
N ILE A 134 -4.47 7.16 -8.90
CA ILE A 134 -3.59 6.41 -7.99
C ILE A 134 -2.31 7.19 -7.68
N VAL A 135 -1.66 7.74 -8.71
CA VAL A 135 -0.43 8.53 -8.55
C VAL A 135 -0.68 9.79 -7.72
N ILE A 136 -1.74 10.54 -8.02
CA ILE A 136 -2.11 11.75 -7.27
C ILE A 136 -2.41 11.40 -5.81
N THR A 137 -3.19 10.35 -5.55
CA THR A 137 -3.50 9.92 -4.18
C THR A 137 -2.24 9.55 -3.40
N ARG A 138 -1.27 8.89 -4.02
CA ARG A 138 0.02 8.62 -3.36
C ARG A 138 0.80 9.89 -3.05
N TYR A 139 0.89 10.82 -3.99
CA TYR A 139 1.53 12.11 -3.71
C TYR A 139 0.84 12.82 -2.54
N ILE A 140 -0.49 12.85 -2.52
CA ILE A 140 -1.26 13.41 -1.41
C ILE A 140 -1.03 12.65 -0.10
N GLN A 141 -0.82 11.34 -0.11
CA GLN A 141 -0.53 10.56 1.09
C GLN A 141 0.86 10.86 1.67
N VAL A 142 1.84 11.23 0.83
CA VAL A 142 3.18 11.59 1.28
C VAL A 142 3.22 13.01 1.87
N LEU A 143 2.45 13.95 1.31
CA LEU A 143 2.49 15.37 1.71
C LEU A 143 2.19 15.68 3.21
N PRO A 144 1.23 15.03 3.90
CA PRO A 144 0.97 15.26 5.32
C PRO A 144 2.19 14.99 6.21
N GLY A 145 3.03 14.01 5.85
CA GLY A 145 4.23 13.67 6.63
C GLY A 145 5.36 14.69 6.52
N ASP A 146 5.37 15.50 5.45
CA ASP A 146 6.39 16.55 5.27
C ASP A 146 5.94 17.91 5.88
N PHE A 147 4.63 18.17 5.99
CA PHE A 147 4.12 19.43 6.56
C PHE A 147 4.27 19.51 8.09
N GLU A 148 4.19 18.37 8.79
CA GLU A 148 4.47 18.30 10.23
C GLU A 148 5.98 18.34 10.51
N ARG A 149 6.81 17.70 9.66
CA ARG A 149 8.28 17.75 9.78
C ARG A 149 8.86 19.16 9.54
N ALA A 150 8.27 19.93 8.62
CA ALA A 150 8.69 21.31 8.36
C ALA A 150 8.32 22.32 9.46
N ASN A 151 7.44 21.96 10.41
CA ASN A 151 7.01 22.82 11.52
C ASN A 151 7.44 22.31 12.91
N GLY A 152 8.19 21.19 12.97
CA GLY A 152 8.54 20.50 14.21
C GLY A 152 10.02 20.53 14.60
N ASP A 153 10.89 21.23 13.86
CA ASP A 153 12.30 21.37 14.22
C ASP A 153 12.47 22.41 15.35
N PHE A 154 12.42 21.94 16.60
CA PHE A 154 13.02 22.57 17.79
C PHE A 154 13.65 21.52 18.71
#